data_AF-A0A937C7P2-F1
#
_entry.id   AF-A0A937C7P2-F1
#
_cell.length_a   1.000
_cell.length_b   1.000
_cell.length_c   1.000
_cell.angle_alpha   90.00
_cell.angle_beta   90.00
_cell.angle_gamma   90.00
#
_symmetry.space_group_name_H-M   'P 1'
#
loop_
_entity.id
_entity.type
_entity.pdbx_description
1 polymer ?
#
loop_
_entity_poly.entity_id
_entity_poly.type
_entity_poly.pdbx_seq_one_letter_code
_entity_poly.pdbx_strand_id
1 'polypeptide(L)'
;MTYNYGFTEVAGNFQSNNLGRGGLGNDAVNADAQDGGGTNNANFSTPSDGSSGRMQMYLWSGSPQKDGDVDNGVVLHEYTHGISNRLTGGPALSGCLQNTEQMGEGWGDYFCIMATQDWANSTLNDGATKPRAIGNYVSGQGVNGGGIRQYKYCTNMSTNPLTYTNVSTAAIPHGIGTVWCTILWDMTWNIIQQTGVINPNIFDANAPGGNSIALKLVMEGMKLQPCSPGFVDGRDAILAADQILYNGAYHCAILQAFARRGVGTDASQGSSDSRSDQIVGFSTVESKLLITQNVTQQEENAEVVYTNKVTAGPCGNIVNYLLTDTLPSNVTYVSGGTYNSVSRVVSFPVNITSGNSQLYSFTVRINNGTYFPPVNLFEDNVPNSSISSGWQATSTTSTNWVSDNATSYSPPYAYFAGNPDVTSDERLLTTADIALGATPPNLSFGTGLFRKVLTMAVLWK
;
A
#
# COMPACT_ATOMS: atom_id res chain seq x y z
N MET A 1 -32.95 -4.43 -13.65
CA MET A 1 -31.65 -3.78 -13.44
C MET A 1 -30.57 -4.81 -13.10
N THR A 2 -30.64 -5.44 -11.93
CA THR A 2 -29.55 -6.25 -11.34
C THR A 2 -29.18 -7.50 -12.14
N TYR A 3 -30.15 -8.09 -12.85
CA TYR A 3 -29.89 -9.14 -13.85
C TYR A 3 -28.86 -8.71 -14.91
N ASN A 4 -28.99 -7.49 -15.45
CA ASN A 4 -28.06 -6.94 -16.45
C ASN A 4 -26.66 -6.67 -15.89
N TYR A 5 -26.54 -6.53 -14.55
CA TYR A 5 -25.27 -6.36 -13.85
C TYR A 5 -24.73 -7.67 -13.26
N GLY A 6 -25.31 -8.82 -13.63
CA GLY A 6 -24.76 -10.13 -13.31
C GLY A 6 -25.38 -10.83 -12.11
N PHE A 7 -26.54 -10.38 -11.59
CA PHE A 7 -27.37 -11.19 -10.69
C PHE A 7 -28.31 -12.08 -11.51
N THR A 8 -27.71 -13.08 -12.15
CA THR A 8 -28.39 -14.06 -13.02
C THR A 8 -28.81 -15.30 -12.22
N GLU A 9 -29.43 -16.26 -12.89
CA GLU A 9 -29.90 -17.50 -12.27
C GLU A 9 -28.76 -18.28 -11.59
N VAL A 10 -27.61 -18.42 -12.24
CA VAL A 10 -26.42 -19.09 -11.64
C VAL A 10 -25.87 -18.34 -10.43
N ALA A 11 -26.07 -17.02 -10.37
CA ALA A 11 -25.69 -16.20 -9.23
C ALA A 11 -26.75 -16.24 -8.10
N GLY A 12 -27.78 -17.07 -8.23
CA GLY A 12 -28.86 -17.24 -7.25
C GLY A 12 -29.80 -16.06 -7.17
N ASN A 13 -30.25 -15.56 -8.32
CA ASN A 13 -31.30 -14.55 -8.35
C ASN A 13 -32.69 -15.11 -8.02
N PHE A 14 -33.64 -14.22 -7.73
CA PHE A 14 -34.99 -14.62 -7.34
C PHE A 14 -35.91 -14.73 -8.57
N GLN A 15 -36.22 -15.94 -9.01
CA GLN A 15 -37.08 -16.22 -10.16
C GLN A 15 -37.97 -17.44 -9.92
N SER A 16 -39.26 -17.34 -10.24
CA SER A 16 -40.15 -18.51 -10.20
C SER A 16 -39.67 -19.61 -11.17
N ASN A 17 -39.12 -19.24 -12.32
CA ASN A 17 -38.61 -20.16 -13.32
C ASN A 17 -37.30 -19.63 -13.93
N ASN A 18 -36.27 -20.47 -13.92
CA ASN A 18 -34.93 -20.14 -14.43
C ASN A 18 -34.76 -20.43 -15.92
N LEU A 19 -35.79 -20.99 -16.57
CA LEU A 19 -35.82 -21.25 -18.02
C LEU A 19 -34.63 -22.09 -18.51
N GLY A 20 -34.12 -22.98 -17.65
CA GLY A 20 -32.97 -23.84 -17.94
C GLY A 20 -31.61 -23.13 -17.91
N ARG A 21 -31.51 -21.89 -17.39
CA ARG A 21 -30.26 -21.10 -17.36
C ARG A 21 -29.34 -21.37 -16.15
N GLY A 22 -29.67 -22.35 -15.31
CA GLY A 22 -28.91 -22.71 -14.11
C GLY A 22 -29.56 -22.18 -12.83
N GLY A 23 -28.85 -22.30 -11.69
CA GLY A 23 -29.38 -21.95 -10.37
C GLY A 23 -30.56 -22.81 -9.90
N LEU A 24 -31.14 -22.45 -8.76
CA LEU A 24 -32.34 -23.07 -8.20
C LEU A 24 -33.51 -22.07 -8.25
N GLY A 25 -34.52 -22.34 -9.08
CA GLY A 25 -35.71 -21.49 -9.19
C GLY A 25 -36.78 -21.77 -8.14
N ASN A 26 -38.03 -21.37 -8.43
CA ASN A 26 -39.17 -21.39 -7.48
C ASN A 26 -38.95 -20.50 -6.25
N ASP A 27 -38.23 -19.41 -6.42
CA ASP A 27 -37.78 -18.58 -5.32
C ASP A 27 -38.03 -17.09 -5.55
N ALA A 28 -39.06 -16.75 -6.34
CA ALA A 28 -39.50 -15.38 -6.49
C ALA A 28 -39.75 -14.71 -5.12
N VAL A 29 -39.44 -13.42 -5.03
CA VAL A 29 -39.63 -12.65 -3.79
C VAL A 29 -41.11 -12.54 -3.47
N ASN A 30 -41.47 -12.88 -2.22
CA ASN A 30 -42.74 -12.55 -1.62
C ASN A 30 -42.65 -11.11 -1.09
N ALA A 31 -43.32 -10.17 -1.75
CA ALA A 31 -43.29 -8.76 -1.39
C ALA A 31 -44.61 -8.37 -0.71
N ASP A 32 -44.56 -8.17 0.59
CA ASP A 32 -45.72 -7.85 1.42
C ASP A 32 -45.80 -6.34 1.62
N ALA A 33 -46.86 -5.74 1.05
CA ALA A 33 -47.15 -4.31 1.18
C ALA A 33 -47.94 -4.03 2.46
N GLN A 34 -47.65 -2.90 3.10
CA GLN A 34 -48.30 -2.46 4.35
C GLN A 34 -48.44 -3.58 5.39
N ASP A 35 -47.40 -4.40 5.54
CA ASP A 35 -47.42 -5.57 6.41
C ASP A 35 -47.66 -5.15 7.88
N GLY A 36 -48.65 -5.77 8.52
CA GLY A 36 -49.08 -5.43 9.88
C GLY A 36 -48.13 -5.89 11.00
N GLY A 37 -47.02 -6.55 10.65
CA GLY A 37 -45.99 -7.03 11.57
C GLY A 37 -45.05 -5.94 12.09
N GLY A 38 -45.10 -4.72 11.54
CA GLY A 38 -44.25 -3.62 11.97
C GLY A 38 -44.74 -2.24 11.54
N THR A 39 -44.01 -1.20 11.98
CA THR A 39 -44.14 0.18 11.51
C THR A 39 -42.77 0.85 11.52
N ASN A 40 -42.62 1.97 10.81
CA ASN A 40 -41.40 2.80 10.77
C ASN A 40 -40.14 2.01 10.40
N ASN A 41 -40.28 1.00 9.55
CA ASN A 41 -39.19 0.14 9.15
C ASN A 41 -39.53 -0.59 7.83
N ALA A 42 -38.61 -1.43 7.39
CA ALA A 42 -38.84 -2.51 6.43
C ALA A 42 -37.85 -3.64 6.77
N ASN A 43 -37.95 -4.79 6.10
CA ASN A 43 -36.93 -5.83 6.17
C ASN A 43 -37.02 -6.79 4.98
N PHE A 44 -35.94 -7.55 4.80
CA PHE A 44 -35.87 -8.65 3.85
C PHE A 44 -35.25 -9.89 4.49
N SER A 45 -35.93 -11.03 4.40
CA SER A 45 -35.37 -12.34 4.74
C SER A 45 -34.80 -13.02 3.49
N THR A 46 -33.55 -13.48 3.59
CA THR A 46 -32.84 -14.12 2.47
C THR A 46 -32.49 -15.57 2.81
N PRO A 47 -33.33 -16.55 2.44
CA PRO A 47 -32.91 -17.94 2.45
C PRO A 47 -31.96 -18.23 1.28
N SER A 48 -31.35 -19.43 1.28
CA SER A 48 -30.51 -19.92 0.19
C SER A 48 -31.29 -19.98 -1.14
N ASP A 49 -30.55 -20.08 -2.24
CA ASP A 49 -31.11 -20.27 -3.58
C ASP A 49 -32.14 -21.41 -3.65
N GLY A 50 -33.21 -21.21 -4.41
CA GLY A 50 -34.34 -22.15 -4.48
C GLY A 50 -35.39 -22.01 -3.37
N SER A 51 -35.26 -21.02 -2.49
CA SER A 51 -36.30 -20.65 -1.51
C SER A 51 -36.63 -19.17 -1.61
N SER A 52 -37.93 -18.83 -1.64
CA SER A 52 -38.38 -17.45 -1.78
C SER A 52 -37.88 -16.55 -0.66
N GLY A 53 -37.20 -15.48 -1.02
CA GLY A 53 -37.00 -14.34 -0.12
C GLY A 53 -38.32 -13.68 0.21
N ARG A 54 -38.42 -13.03 1.37
CA ARG A 54 -39.61 -12.30 1.79
C ARG A 54 -39.23 -10.88 2.17
N MET A 55 -39.79 -9.91 1.46
CA MET A 55 -39.70 -8.48 1.74
C MET A 55 -40.97 -8.03 2.45
N GLN A 56 -40.81 -7.32 3.56
CA GLN A 56 -41.92 -6.74 4.31
C GLN A 56 -41.77 -5.23 4.37
N MET A 57 -42.71 -4.53 3.77
CA MET A 57 -42.78 -3.07 3.78
C MET A 57 -43.82 -2.62 4.80
N TYR A 58 -43.49 -1.60 5.59
CA TYR A 58 -44.38 -1.14 6.66
C TYR A 58 -44.84 0.30 6.47
N LEU A 59 -45.94 0.63 7.15
CA LEU A 59 -46.38 2.02 7.30
C LEU A 59 -45.47 2.78 8.27
N TRP A 60 -45.21 4.04 7.96
CA TRP A 60 -44.42 4.97 8.75
C TRP A 60 -45.30 6.03 9.40
N SER A 61 -44.83 6.55 10.53
CA SER A 61 -45.50 7.58 11.31
C SER A 61 -45.69 8.87 10.52
N GLY A 62 -46.77 9.59 10.82
CA GLY A 62 -47.19 10.79 10.10
C GLY A 62 -48.72 10.90 10.07
N SER A 63 -49.22 12.05 9.63
CA SER A 63 -50.66 12.28 9.41
C SER A 63 -50.90 12.92 8.03
N PRO A 64 -51.38 12.15 7.02
CA PRO A 64 -51.56 10.70 7.04
C PRO A 64 -50.22 9.96 7.19
N GLN A 65 -50.27 8.68 7.59
CA GLN A 65 -49.10 7.78 7.61
C GLN A 65 -48.44 7.75 6.23
N LYS A 66 -47.12 7.59 6.20
CA LYS A 66 -46.34 7.45 4.97
C LYS A 66 -46.19 5.98 4.65
N ASP A 67 -46.40 5.60 3.40
CA ASP A 67 -46.32 4.22 2.99
C ASP A 67 -44.89 3.87 2.55
N GLY A 68 -44.26 2.88 3.19
CA GLY A 68 -42.92 2.44 2.83
C GLY A 68 -42.84 1.92 1.39
N ASP A 69 -43.94 1.35 0.89
CA ASP A 69 -44.04 0.78 -0.45
C ASP A 69 -43.83 1.80 -1.58
N VAL A 70 -44.03 3.10 -1.30
CA VAL A 70 -43.87 4.17 -2.31
C VAL A 70 -42.54 4.93 -2.18
N ASP A 71 -41.67 4.53 -1.26
CA ASP A 71 -40.28 4.99 -1.22
C ASP A 71 -39.39 3.97 -1.93
N ASN A 72 -39.14 4.22 -3.21
CA ASN A 72 -38.27 3.37 -4.03
C ASN A 72 -36.90 3.11 -3.38
N GLY A 73 -36.39 4.06 -2.59
CA GLY A 73 -35.12 3.88 -1.89
C GLY A 73 -35.17 2.77 -0.85
N VAL A 74 -36.26 2.70 -0.08
CA VAL A 74 -36.47 1.65 0.93
C VAL A 74 -36.67 0.29 0.25
N VAL A 75 -37.52 0.21 -0.78
CA VAL A 75 -37.75 -1.05 -1.51
C VAL A 75 -36.45 -1.59 -2.12
N LEU A 76 -35.63 -0.73 -2.71
CA LEU A 76 -34.34 -1.10 -3.29
C LEU A 76 -33.32 -1.54 -2.23
N HIS A 77 -33.29 -0.85 -1.09
CA HIS A 77 -32.45 -1.23 0.05
C HIS A 77 -32.77 -2.66 0.49
N GLU A 78 -34.05 -2.95 0.74
CA GLU A 78 -34.48 -4.28 1.17
C GLU A 78 -34.19 -5.36 0.13
N TYR A 79 -34.46 -5.11 -1.15
CA TYR A 79 -34.15 -6.08 -2.19
C TYR A 79 -32.64 -6.38 -2.27
N THR A 80 -31.80 -5.39 -1.92
CA THR A 80 -30.35 -5.53 -1.93
C THR A 80 -29.82 -6.36 -0.77
N HIS A 81 -30.54 -6.49 0.35
CA HIS A 81 -30.24 -7.54 1.32
C HIS A 81 -30.35 -8.93 0.69
N GLY A 82 -31.36 -9.16 -0.14
CA GLY A 82 -31.50 -10.36 -0.96
C GLY A 82 -30.29 -10.61 -1.86
N ILE A 83 -29.88 -9.57 -2.60
CA ILE A 83 -28.74 -9.66 -3.51
C ILE A 83 -27.44 -9.96 -2.75
N SER A 84 -27.11 -9.14 -1.75
CA SER A 84 -25.84 -9.24 -1.03
C SER A 84 -25.69 -10.56 -0.28
N ASN A 85 -26.75 -11.08 0.33
CA ASN A 85 -26.73 -12.39 1.00
C ASN A 85 -26.67 -13.57 0.01
N ARG A 86 -27.26 -13.47 -1.19
CA ARG A 86 -27.13 -14.52 -2.22
C ARG A 86 -25.77 -14.53 -2.89
N LEU A 87 -25.15 -13.37 -3.07
CA LEU A 87 -23.84 -13.26 -3.72
C LEU A 87 -22.68 -13.59 -2.77
N THR A 88 -22.72 -13.11 -1.52
CA THR A 88 -21.62 -13.26 -0.56
C THR A 88 -21.50 -14.71 -0.09
N GLY A 89 -20.33 -15.33 -0.28
CA GLY A 89 -20.13 -16.75 0.04
C GLY A 89 -20.84 -17.72 -0.91
N GLY A 90 -21.57 -17.20 -1.91
CA GLY A 90 -22.25 -17.95 -2.95
C GLY A 90 -23.72 -18.32 -2.63
N PRO A 91 -24.50 -18.65 -3.68
CA PRO A 91 -25.97 -18.73 -3.61
C PRO A 91 -26.52 -19.81 -2.67
N ALA A 92 -25.73 -20.83 -2.35
CA ALA A 92 -26.09 -21.88 -1.40
C ALA A 92 -25.95 -21.45 0.08
N LEU A 93 -25.25 -20.33 0.38
CA LEU A 93 -24.91 -19.89 1.73
C LEU A 93 -25.43 -18.47 2.00
N SER A 94 -26.67 -18.35 2.48
CA SER A 94 -27.28 -17.03 2.74
C SER A 94 -26.99 -16.41 4.11
N GLY A 95 -26.04 -16.98 4.87
CA GLY A 95 -25.70 -16.58 6.24
C GLY A 95 -24.38 -15.81 6.37
N CYS A 96 -23.83 -15.31 5.27
CA CYS A 96 -22.46 -14.80 5.22
C CYS A 96 -22.28 -13.32 5.61
N LEU A 97 -23.36 -12.64 6.00
CA LEU A 97 -23.35 -11.22 6.39
C LEU A 97 -23.98 -11.03 7.78
N GLN A 98 -23.51 -11.84 8.73
CA GLN A 98 -24.00 -11.86 10.12
C GLN A 98 -22.94 -11.40 11.12
N ASN A 99 -21.70 -11.19 10.66
CA ASN A 99 -20.58 -10.74 11.47
C ASN A 99 -20.70 -9.25 11.83
N THR A 100 -19.94 -8.81 12.84
CA THR A 100 -20.06 -7.45 13.40
C THR A 100 -19.70 -6.35 12.40
N GLU A 101 -18.69 -6.55 11.55
CA GLU A 101 -18.27 -5.57 10.51
C GLU A 101 -18.99 -5.72 9.16
N GLN A 102 -20.04 -6.53 9.08
CA GLN A 102 -20.72 -6.81 7.82
C GLN A 102 -21.20 -5.54 7.09
N MET A 103 -21.15 -5.57 5.76
CA MET A 103 -21.36 -4.43 4.87
C MET A 103 -22.75 -4.37 4.22
N GLY A 104 -23.66 -5.28 4.60
CA GLY A 104 -25.04 -5.48 4.13
C GLY A 104 -25.83 -4.19 3.96
N GLU A 105 -25.94 -3.42 5.04
CA GLU A 105 -26.64 -2.14 5.06
C GLU A 105 -26.03 -1.12 4.10
N GLY A 106 -24.71 -1.18 3.90
CA GLY A 106 -24.01 -0.26 3.00
C GLY A 106 -24.22 -0.60 1.53
N TRP A 107 -24.30 -1.88 1.17
CA TRP A 107 -24.71 -2.26 -0.18
C TRP A 107 -26.15 -1.83 -0.45
N GLY A 108 -27.07 -2.00 0.51
CA GLY A 108 -28.46 -1.55 0.38
C GLY A 108 -28.58 -0.06 0.06
N ASP A 109 -27.92 0.77 0.88
CA ASP A 109 -27.88 2.21 0.66
C ASP A 109 -27.25 2.57 -0.68
N TYR A 110 -26.18 1.87 -1.07
CA TYR A 110 -25.48 2.09 -2.33
C TYR A 110 -26.38 1.84 -3.54
N PHE A 111 -27.10 0.71 -3.56
CA PHE A 111 -28.05 0.40 -4.65
C PHE A 111 -29.21 1.40 -4.70
N CYS A 112 -29.71 1.83 -3.53
CA CYS A 112 -30.70 2.88 -3.44
C CYS A 112 -30.21 4.16 -4.15
N ILE A 113 -29.05 4.71 -3.77
CA ILE A 113 -28.57 5.97 -4.34
C ILE A 113 -28.12 5.83 -5.80
N MET A 114 -27.61 4.67 -6.21
CA MET A 114 -27.27 4.38 -7.60
C MET A 114 -28.51 4.34 -8.50
N ALA A 115 -29.60 3.70 -8.08
CA ALA A 115 -30.81 3.58 -8.91
C ALA A 115 -31.68 4.84 -8.92
N THR A 116 -31.60 5.65 -7.86
CA THR A 116 -32.42 6.87 -7.70
C THR A 116 -31.68 8.16 -8.05
N GLN A 117 -30.39 8.09 -8.40
CA GLN A 117 -29.67 9.24 -8.96
C GLN A 117 -30.22 9.58 -10.36
N ASP A 118 -30.48 10.85 -10.58
CA ASP A 118 -30.83 11.38 -11.91
C ASP A 118 -29.56 11.45 -12.78
N TRP A 119 -29.12 10.29 -13.27
CA TRP A 119 -27.91 10.16 -14.07
C TRP A 119 -28.01 10.91 -15.40
N ALA A 120 -29.21 11.01 -15.98
CA ALA A 120 -29.44 11.71 -17.24
C ALA A 120 -29.10 13.21 -17.15
N ASN A 121 -29.29 13.82 -15.97
CA ASN A 121 -28.99 15.23 -15.71
C ASN A 121 -27.79 15.42 -14.77
N SER A 122 -27.02 14.36 -14.51
CA SER A 122 -25.85 14.43 -13.63
C SER A 122 -24.64 15.03 -14.35
N THR A 123 -23.87 15.84 -13.63
CA THR A 123 -22.57 16.36 -14.10
C THR A 123 -21.41 15.68 -13.38
N LEU A 124 -20.19 15.77 -13.91
CA LEU A 124 -18.98 15.23 -13.29
C LEU A 124 -18.70 15.82 -11.88
N ASN A 125 -19.29 16.96 -11.53
CA ASN A 125 -19.11 17.65 -10.24
C ASN A 125 -20.20 17.33 -9.21
N ASP A 126 -21.23 16.57 -9.58
CA ASP A 126 -22.40 16.37 -8.73
C ASP A 126 -22.08 15.54 -7.49
N GLY A 127 -21.07 14.68 -7.54
CA GLY A 127 -20.66 13.88 -6.38
C GLY A 127 -20.31 14.70 -5.14
N ALA A 128 -19.75 15.89 -5.31
CA ALA A 128 -19.40 16.79 -4.21
C ALA A 128 -20.50 17.80 -3.88
N THR A 129 -21.32 18.17 -4.88
CA THR A 129 -22.22 19.34 -4.81
C THR A 129 -23.68 18.97 -4.62
N LYS A 130 -24.07 17.70 -4.84
CA LYS A 130 -25.44 17.20 -4.68
C LYS A 130 -25.49 16.02 -3.69
N PRO A 131 -25.36 16.26 -2.38
CA PRO A 131 -25.40 15.19 -1.38
C PRO A 131 -26.74 14.46 -1.35
N ARG A 132 -26.69 13.12 -1.32
CA ARG A 132 -27.85 12.23 -1.40
C ARG A 132 -28.24 11.70 -0.02
N ALA A 133 -29.50 11.88 0.33
CA ALA A 133 -30.11 11.23 1.49
C ALA A 133 -30.96 10.04 1.05
N ILE A 134 -31.35 9.20 2.01
CA ILE A 134 -32.28 8.08 1.81
C ILE A 134 -33.40 8.13 2.84
N GLY A 135 -34.57 7.60 2.50
CA GLY A 135 -35.72 7.54 3.41
C GLY A 135 -36.37 8.90 3.69
N ASN A 136 -36.18 9.90 2.81
CA ASN A 136 -36.76 11.23 3.00
C ASN A 136 -38.29 11.18 3.00
N TYR A 137 -38.90 10.44 2.06
CA TYR A 137 -40.35 10.36 1.93
C TYR A 137 -40.96 9.72 3.19
N VAL A 138 -40.46 8.55 3.59
CA VAL A 138 -40.97 7.83 4.76
C VAL A 138 -40.76 8.59 6.07
N SER A 139 -39.73 9.44 6.14
CA SER A 139 -39.49 10.35 7.27
C SER A 139 -40.29 11.64 7.22
N GLY A 140 -41.16 11.83 6.22
CA GLY A 140 -41.93 13.07 6.04
C GLY A 140 -41.09 14.30 5.70
N GLN A 141 -39.87 14.11 5.19
CA GLN A 141 -38.94 15.17 4.85
C GLN A 141 -39.04 15.53 3.36
N GLY A 142 -38.74 16.79 3.01
CA GLY A 142 -38.64 17.21 1.61
C GLY A 142 -37.44 16.60 0.87
N VAL A 143 -37.31 16.86 -0.43
CA VAL A 143 -36.20 16.36 -1.27
C VAL A 143 -34.80 16.76 -0.77
N ASN A 144 -34.71 17.86 -0.02
CA ASN A 144 -33.47 18.35 0.59
C ASN A 144 -33.30 17.92 2.06
N GLY A 145 -34.19 17.08 2.60
CA GLY A 145 -34.11 16.51 3.94
C GLY A 145 -32.83 15.70 4.19
N GLY A 146 -32.49 15.49 5.46
CA GLY A 146 -31.32 14.73 5.90
C GLY A 146 -31.46 13.21 5.70
N GLY A 147 -32.68 12.70 5.59
CA GLY A 147 -32.97 11.28 5.54
C GLY A 147 -32.83 10.60 6.90
N ILE A 148 -32.57 9.29 6.88
CA ILE A 148 -32.48 8.43 8.08
C ILE A 148 -31.05 8.05 8.49
N ARG A 149 -30.03 8.43 7.70
CA ARG A 149 -28.62 8.14 7.98
C ARG A 149 -27.94 9.37 8.60
N GLN A 150 -26.79 9.14 9.24
CA GLN A 150 -26.07 10.18 9.99
C GLN A 150 -25.64 11.37 9.12
N TYR A 151 -25.21 11.08 7.89
CA TYR A 151 -24.79 12.08 6.91
C TYR A 151 -25.36 11.71 5.53
N LYS A 152 -25.50 12.72 4.67
CA LYS A 152 -25.81 12.52 3.26
C LYS A 152 -24.59 11.94 2.53
N TYR A 153 -24.81 11.10 1.53
CA TYR A 153 -23.76 10.54 0.69
C TYR A 153 -23.27 11.57 -0.32
N CYS A 154 -21.99 11.95 -0.21
CA CYS A 154 -21.28 12.82 -1.14
C CYS A 154 -19.77 12.69 -0.94
N THR A 155 -19.01 13.13 -1.95
CA THR A 155 -17.54 13.15 -1.90
C THR A 155 -16.97 14.36 -1.15
N ASN A 156 -17.82 15.27 -0.66
CA ASN A 156 -17.39 16.40 0.17
C ASN A 156 -17.21 15.96 1.63
N MET A 157 -15.96 15.89 2.09
CA MET A 157 -15.60 15.47 3.45
C MET A 157 -16.14 16.41 4.55
N SER A 158 -16.44 17.67 4.23
CA SER A 158 -17.07 18.59 5.19
C SER A 158 -18.55 18.28 5.40
N THR A 159 -19.23 17.71 4.39
CA THR A 159 -20.64 17.32 4.47
C THR A 159 -20.80 15.90 5.00
N ASN A 160 -19.92 14.99 4.59
CA ASN A 160 -19.86 13.62 5.11
C ASN A 160 -18.41 13.31 5.51
N PRO A 161 -18.07 13.46 6.80
CA PRO A 161 -16.71 13.26 7.31
C PRO A 161 -16.40 11.81 7.67
N LEU A 162 -17.31 10.86 7.38
CA LEU A 162 -17.13 9.47 7.82
C LEU A 162 -15.89 8.83 7.20
N THR A 163 -15.17 8.10 8.06
CA THR A 163 -14.00 7.28 7.75
C THR A 163 -14.09 5.94 8.50
N TYR A 164 -13.18 5.02 8.20
CA TYR A 164 -13.13 3.70 8.83
C TYR A 164 -12.95 3.77 10.36
N THR A 165 -12.33 4.84 10.88
CA THR A 165 -12.26 5.15 12.32
C THR A 165 -13.63 5.13 13.00
N ASN A 166 -14.68 5.57 12.28
CA ASN A 166 -16.02 5.70 12.84
C ASN A 166 -16.72 4.35 13.05
N VAL A 167 -16.23 3.26 12.44
CA VAL A 167 -16.83 1.92 12.58
C VAL A 167 -16.85 1.46 14.05
N SER A 168 -15.82 1.80 14.82
CA SER A 168 -15.70 1.46 16.25
C SER A 168 -16.84 1.97 17.15
N THR A 169 -17.47 3.09 16.78
CA THR A 169 -18.53 3.72 17.57
C THR A 169 -19.88 3.79 16.83
N ALA A 170 -19.95 3.30 15.60
CA ALA A 170 -21.14 3.35 14.77
C ALA A 170 -22.32 2.55 15.36
N ALA A 171 -23.56 2.90 15.03
CA ALA A 171 -24.69 2.03 15.35
C ALA A 171 -24.63 0.75 14.50
N ILE A 172 -24.89 -0.43 15.08
CA ILE A 172 -24.97 -1.68 14.32
C ILE A 172 -26.43 -1.95 13.90
N PRO A 173 -26.67 -2.45 12.68
CA PRO A 173 -25.71 -2.55 11.57
C PRO A 173 -25.62 -1.25 10.75
N HIS A 174 -26.64 -0.40 10.81
CA HIS A 174 -26.87 0.72 9.89
C HIS A 174 -25.74 1.76 9.83
N GLY A 175 -25.10 2.07 10.96
CA GLY A 175 -23.99 3.01 11.01
C GLY A 175 -22.74 2.46 10.34
N ILE A 176 -22.46 1.16 10.47
CA ILE A 176 -21.38 0.49 9.75
C ILE A 176 -21.66 0.54 8.25
N GLY A 177 -22.86 0.19 7.83
CA GLY A 177 -23.30 0.32 6.45
C GLY A 177 -23.18 1.74 5.90
N THR A 178 -23.47 2.76 6.72
CA THR A 178 -23.33 4.16 6.32
C THR A 178 -21.88 4.51 5.99
N VAL A 179 -20.91 4.02 6.76
CA VAL A 179 -19.49 4.20 6.43
C VAL A 179 -19.15 3.47 5.14
N TRP A 180 -19.57 2.22 4.96
CA TRP A 180 -19.30 1.44 3.75
C TRP A 180 -19.86 2.10 2.48
N CYS A 181 -21.14 2.48 2.47
CA CYS A 181 -21.78 3.15 1.34
C CYS A 181 -21.08 4.48 1.01
N THR A 182 -20.64 5.22 2.03
CA THR A 182 -19.86 6.46 1.83
C THR A 182 -18.59 6.21 1.02
N ILE A 183 -17.89 5.09 1.27
CA ILE A 183 -16.68 4.70 0.51
C ILE A 183 -17.04 4.33 -0.94
N LEU A 184 -18.06 3.50 -1.13
CA LEU A 184 -18.50 3.08 -2.46
C LEU A 184 -18.99 4.27 -3.32
N TRP A 185 -19.59 5.27 -2.70
CA TRP A 185 -20.00 6.49 -3.37
C TRP A 185 -18.80 7.32 -3.83
N ASP A 186 -17.78 7.49 -2.97
CA ASP A 186 -16.50 8.11 -3.37
C ASP A 186 -15.85 7.34 -4.53
N MET A 187 -15.83 6.00 -4.46
CA MET A 187 -15.30 5.15 -5.53
C MET A 187 -16.02 5.37 -6.85
N THR A 188 -17.36 5.40 -6.82
CA THR A 188 -18.19 5.61 -8.02
C THR A 188 -17.84 6.93 -8.69
N TRP A 189 -17.75 8.01 -7.93
CA TRP A 189 -17.40 9.32 -8.47
C TRP A 189 -15.94 9.41 -8.94
N ASN A 190 -14.99 8.74 -8.29
CA ASN A 190 -13.62 8.65 -8.78
C ASN A 190 -13.56 7.97 -10.15
N ILE A 191 -14.29 6.86 -10.35
CA ILE A 191 -14.34 6.15 -11.63
C ILE A 191 -15.06 7.01 -12.69
N ILE A 192 -16.14 7.72 -12.34
CA ILE A 192 -16.79 8.69 -13.22
C ILE A 192 -15.80 9.77 -13.67
N GLN A 193 -15.00 10.32 -12.75
CA GLN A 193 -14.00 11.32 -13.09
C GLN A 193 -12.85 10.76 -13.95
N GLN A 194 -12.37 9.55 -13.65
CA GLN A 194 -11.33 8.89 -14.45
C GLN A 194 -11.82 8.62 -15.88
N THR A 195 -13.08 8.21 -16.05
CA THR A 195 -13.66 7.92 -17.37
C THR A 195 -14.12 9.17 -18.12
N GLY A 196 -14.49 10.23 -17.41
CA GLY A 196 -15.09 11.44 -17.97
C GLY A 196 -16.50 11.24 -18.54
N VAL A 197 -17.12 10.08 -18.30
CA VAL A 197 -18.41 9.68 -18.90
C VAL A 197 -19.36 9.15 -17.83
N ILE A 198 -20.60 9.64 -17.86
CA ILE A 198 -21.71 9.14 -17.05
C ILE A 198 -22.67 8.42 -17.99
N ASN A 199 -23.06 7.19 -17.63
CA ASN A 199 -24.16 6.50 -18.27
C ASN A 199 -25.48 7.17 -17.81
N PRO A 200 -26.24 7.82 -18.71
CA PRO A 200 -27.48 8.50 -18.34
C PRO A 200 -28.61 7.54 -17.95
N ASN A 201 -28.52 6.25 -18.32
CA ASN A 201 -29.50 5.23 -18.03
C ASN A 201 -28.86 4.04 -17.33
N ILE A 202 -28.79 4.08 -16.00
CA ILE A 202 -28.18 3.01 -15.19
C ILE A 202 -28.86 1.64 -15.39
N PHE A 203 -30.07 1.56 -15.94
CA PHE A 203 -30.75 0.30 -16.22
C PHE A 203 -30.17 -0.46 -17.43
N ASP A 204 -29.46 0.24 -18.31
CA ASP A 204 -28.67 -0.36 -19.39
C ASP A 204 -27.22 -0.56 -18.94
N ALA A 205 -26.88 -1.80 -18.56
CA ALA A 205 -25.53 -2.15 -18.11
C ALA A 205 -24.50 -2.14 -19.24
N ASN A 206 -24.93 -2.11 -20.51
CA ASN A 206 -24.01 -2.10 -21.66
C ASN A 206 -23.62 -0.68 -22.07
N ALA A 207 -24.39 0.33 -21.63
CA ALA A 207 -24.08 1.72 -21.90
C ALA A 207 -22.77 2.15 -21.19
N PRO A 208 -21.88 2.90 -21.88
CA PRO A 208 -20.62 3.33 -21.31
C PRO A 208 -20.84 4.34 -20.19
N GLY A 209 -20.00 4.28 -19.15
CA GLY A 209 -20.02 5.26 -18.07
C GLY A 209 -19.39 4.73 -16.79
N GLY A 210 -18.71 5.60 -16.05
CA GLY A 210 -18.03 5.24 -14.81
C GLY A 210 -18.99 4.74 -13.72
N ASN A 211 -20.23 5.22 -13.68
CA ASN A 211 -21.29 4.72 -12.81
C ASN A 211 -21.70 3.28 -13.14
N SER A 212 -21.82 2.91 -14.43
CA SER A 212 -22.07 1.51 -14.83
C SER A 212 -20.92 0.60 -14.42
N ILE A 213 -19.69 1.06 -14.64
CA ILE A 213 -18.46 0.33 -14.27
C ILE A 213 -18.44 0.09 -12.76
N ALA A 214 -18.62 1.14 -11.96
CA ALA A 214 -18.64 1.03 -10.50
C ALA A 214 -19.69 0.03 -10.00
N LEU A 215 -20.91 0.04 -10.57
CA LEU A 215 -21.94 -0.92 -10.19
C LEU A 215 -21.58 -2.36 -10.57
N LYS A 216 -20.94 -2.59 -11.72
CA LYS A 216 -20.42 -3.92 -12.10
C LYS A 216 -19.34 -4.39 -11.14
N LEU A 217 -18.43 -3.51 -10.74
CA LEU A 217 -17.38 -3.82 -9.77
C LEU A 217 -17.93 -4.16 -8.40
N VAL A 218 -18.95 -3.43 -7.91
CA VAL A 218 -19.62 -3.74 -6.64
C VAL A 218 -20.34 -5.08 -6.71
N MET A 219 -21.06 -5.35 -7.80
CA MET A 219 -21.76 -6.62 -8.02
C MET A 219 -20.82 -7.82 -8.06
N GLU A 220 -19.70 -7.69 -8.76
CA GLU A 220 -18.71 -8.75 -8.85
C GLU A 220 -17.89 -8.87 -7.55
N GLY A 221 -17.59 -7.76 -6.88
CA GLY A 221 -16.94 -7.75 -5.57
C GLY A 221 -17.73 -8.55 -4.53
N MET A 222 -19.06 -8.40 -4.49
CA MET A 222 -19.91 -9.21 -3.60
C MET A 222 -19.81 -10.72 -3.88
N LYS A 223 -19.56 -11.15 -5.13
CA LYS A 223 -19.35 -12.56 -5.47
C LYS A 223 -17.98 -13.09 -5.06
N LEU A 224 -16.98 -12.21 -5.10
CA LEU A 224 -15.56 -12.57 -4.88
C LEU A 224 -15.16 -12.54 -3.41
N GLN A 225 -15.84 -11.73 -2.60
CA GLN A 225 -15.50 -11.60 -1.18
C GLN A 225 -15.80 -12.91 -0.41
N PRO A 226 -15.05 -13.20 0.67
CA PRO A 226 -15.28 -14.37 1.49
C PRO A 226 -16.60 -14.28 2.26
N CYS A 227 -16.99 -15.39 2.89
CA CYS A 227 -18.05 -15.40 3.88
C CYS A 227 -17.60 -14.66 5.15
N SER A 228 -18.50 -13.90 5.78
CA SER A 228 -18.22 -13.01 6.92
C SER A 228 -17.08 -12.00 6.67
N PRO A 229 -17.14 -11.20 5.59
CA PRO A 229 -16.08 -10.27 5.24
C PRO A 229 -16.04 -9.05 6.18
N GLY A 230 -14.85 -8.45 6.32
CA GLY A 230 -14.68 -7.08 6.81
C GLY A 230 -14.49 -6.07 5.68
N PHE A 231 -14.19 -4.81 6.02
CA PHE A 231 -14.06 -3.74 5.03
C PHE A 231 -12.85 -3.92 4.09
N VAL A 232 -11.76 -4.49 4.61
CA VAL A 232 -10.56 -4.77 3.80
C VAL A 232 -10.83 -5.91 2.82
N ASP A 233 -11.52 -6.96 3.24
CA ASP A 233 -11.97 -8.04 2.35
C ASP A 233 -12.87 -7.51 1.22
N GLY A 234 -13.84 -6.65 1.55
CA GLY A 234 -14.73 -6.04 0.56
C GLY A 234 -13.99 -5.17 -0.45
N ARG A 235 -13.01 -4.37 0.02
CA ARG A 235 -12.14 -3.57 -0.86
C ARG A 235 -11.36 -4.47 -1.82
N ASP A 236 -10.71 -5.50 -1.27
CA ASP A 236 -9.83 -6.37 -2.05
C ASP A 236 -10.61 -7.20 -3.07
N ALA A 237 -11.85 -7.59 -2.73
CA ALA A 237 -12.76 -8.22 -3.67
C ALA A 237 -13.18 -7.28 -4.83
N ILE A 238 -13.40 -6.00 -4.56
CA ILE A 238 -13.68 -4.99 -5.60
C ILE A 238 -12.44 -4.74 -6.49
N LEU A 239 -11.24 -4.73 -5.91
CA LEU A 239 -9.99 -4.64 -6.68
C LEU A 239 -9.79 -5.89 -7.56
N ALA A 240 -10.11 -7.08 -7.05
CA ALA A 240 -10.10 -8.31 -7.81
C ALA A 240 -11.13 -8.29 -8.95
N ALA A 241 -12.33 -7.75 -8.71
CA ALA A 241 -13.33 -7.54 -9.75
C ALA A 241 -12.81 -6.61 -10.87
N ASP A 242 -12.10 -5.53 -10.53
CA ASP A 242 -11.48 -4.65 -11.52
C ASP A 242 -10.39 -5.36 -12.33
N GLN A 243 -9.58 -6.19 -11.67
CA GLN A 243 -8.60 -7.02 -12.36
C GLN A 243 -9.26 -7.99 -13.36
N ILE A 244 -10.37 -8.62 -12.98
CA ILE A 244 -11.06 -9.62 -13.80
C ILE A 244 -11.81 -8.96 -14.96
N LEU A 245 -12.57 -7.91 -14.70
CA LEU A 245 -13.48 -7.32 -15.68
C LEU A 245 -12.79 -6.28 -16.58
N TYR A 246 -11.77 -5.60 -16.07
CA TYR A 246 -11.16 -4.43 -16.72
C TYR A 246 -9.63 -4.45 -16.70
N ASN A 247 -9.02 -5.58 -16.35
CA ASN A 247 -7.57 -5.74 -16.28
C ASN A 247 -6.87 -4.68 -15.41
N GLY A 248 -7.52 -4.27 -14.31
CA GLY A 248 -6.95 -3.34 -13.33
C GLY A 248 -7.04 -1.85 -13.75
N ALA A 249 -7.86 -1.53 -14.76
CA ALA A 249 -7.91 -0.17 -15.31
C ALA A 249 -8.37 0.88 -14.30
N TYR A 250 -9.19 0.51 -13.29
CA TYR A 250 -9.75 1.44 -12.30
C TYR A 250 -9.13 1.30 -10.91
N HIS A 251 -8.11 0.45 -10.76
CA HIS A 251 -7.42 0.11 -9.52
C HIS A 251 -7.10 1.34 -8.66
N CYS A 252 -6.61 2.40 -9.30
CA CYS A 252 -6.18 3.62 -8.62
C CYS A 252 -7.34 4.51 -8.19
N ALA A 253 -8.40 4.66 -9.00
CA ALA A 253 -9.61 5.37 -8.59
C ALA A 253 -10.28 4.69 -7.40
N ILE A 254 -10.30 3.35 -7.40
CA ILE A 254 -10.80 2.53 -6.30
C ILE A 254 -9.94 2.77 -5.05
N LEU A 255 -8.64 2.47 -5.09
CA LEU A 255 -7.78 2.62 -3.91
C LEU A 255 -7.76 4.04 -3.35
N GLN A 256 -7.80 5.07 -4.19
CA GLN A 256 -7.88 6.46 -3.72
C GLN A 256 -9.16 6.73 -2.93
N ALA A 257 -10.30 6.19 -3.35
CA ALA A 257 -11.57 6.34 -2.61
C ALA A 257 -11.51 5.62 -1.26
N PHE A 258 -11.03 4.38 -1.24
CA PHE A 258 -10.89 3.59 -0.02
C PHE A 258 -9.88 4.21 0.95
N ALA A 259 -8.69 4.56 0.47
CA ALA A 259 -7.64 5.20 1.26
C ALA A 259 -8.09 6.54 1.83
N ARG A 260 -8.76 7.39 1.05
CA ARG A 260 -9.31 8.67 1.53
C ARG A 260 -10.25 8.50 2.72
N ARG A 261 -10.93 7.36 2.81
CA ARG A 261 -11.89 7.02 3.87
C ARG A 261 -11.30 6.06 4.91
N GLY A 262 -9.99 5.82 4.90
CA GLY A 262 -9.32 5.07 5.97
C GLY A 262 -9.20 3.56 5.74
N VAL A 263 -9.48 3.06 4.54
CA VAL A 263 -9.34 1.64 4.15
C VAL A 263 -8.23 1.49 3.08
N GLY A 264 -7.15 2.26 3.24
CA GLY A 264 -5.98 2.24 2.37
C GLY A 264 -5.17 0.95 2.45
N THR A 265 -4.09 0.84 1.67
CA THR A 265 -3.29 -0.39 1.54
C THR A 265 -2.63 -0.84 2.85
N ASP A 266 -2.49 0.07 3.80
CA ASP A 266 -1.96 -0.11 5.15
C ASP A 266 -3.04 -0.35 6.21
N ALA A 267 -4.32 -0.34 5.83
CA ALA A 267 -5.43 -0.65 6.71
C ALA A 267 -5.48 -2.16 7.03
N SER A 268 -5.83 -2.47 8.28
CA SER A 268 -6.13 -3.83 8.73
C SER A 268 -7.53 -3.85 9.29
N GLN A 269 -8.35 -4.81 8.90
CA GLN A 269 -9.69 -4.94 9.48
C GLN A 269 -9.70 -5.62 10.86
N GLY A 270 -8.63 -6.36 11.21
CA GLY A 270 -8.66 -7.22 12.38
C GLY A 270 -9.59 -8.43 12.19
N SER A 271 -10.34 -8.80 13.22
CA SER A 271 -11.38 -9.82 13.13
C SER A 271 -12.67 -9.21 12.58
N SER A 272 -13.28 -9.83 11.58
CA SER A 272 -14.57 -9.36 11.04
C SER A 272 -15.74 -9.48 12.04
N ASP A 273 -15.56 -10.19 13.15
CA ASP A 273 -16.49 -10.27 14.28
C ASP A 273 -16.28 -9.15 15.31
N SER A 274 -15.30 -8.27 15.09
CA SER A 274 -15.01 -7.11 15.92
C SER A 274 -14.95 -5.85 15.07
N ARG A 275 -15.53 -4.78 15.59
CA ARG A 275 -15.53 -3.45 14.95
C ARG A 275 -14.53 -2.47 15.57
N SER A 276 -13.70 -2.94 16.50
CA SER A 276 -12.91 -2.09 17.40
C SER A 276 -11.41 -2.42 17.42
N ASP A 277 -10.99 -3.42 16.63
CA ASP A 277 -9.60 -3.86 16.48
C ASP A 277 -9.02 -3.53 15.10
N GLN A 278 -9.78 -2.81 14.27
CA GLN A 278 -9.32 -2.32 12.99
C GLN A 278 -8.22 -1.28 13.15
N ILE A 279 -7.27 -1.30 12.23
CA ILE A 279 -6.24 -0.28 12.04
C ILE A 279 -6.59 0.49 10.78
N VAL A 280 -6.80 1.79 10.95
CA VAL A 280 -7.14 2.70 9.86
C VAL A 280 -5.88 2.99 9.04
N GLY A 281 -6.01 2.91 7.71
CA GLY A 281 -4.92 3.18 6.78
C GLY A 281 -5.32 4.18 5.71
N PHE A 282 -4.45 5.14 5.42
CA PHE A 282 -4.70 6.18 4.41
C PHE A 282 -3.73 6.10 3.23
N SER A 283 -2.84 5.12 3.21
CA SER A 283 -1.88 4.95 2.12
C SER A 283 -2.55 4.40 0.87
N THR A 284 -2.02 4.84 -0.27
CA THR A 284 -2.30 4.27 -1.60
C THR A 284 -1.05 3.55 -2.12
N VAL A 285 -1.06 3.03 -3.35
CA VAL A 285 0.18 2.52 -3.96
C VAL A 285 1.07 3.70 -4.37
N GLU A 286 2.02 4.05 -3.50
CA GLU A 286 2.88 5.22 -3.66
C GLU A 286 3.99 5.03 -4.69
N SER A 287 4.44 6.15 -5.27
CA SER A 287 5.71 6.25 -5.98
C SER A 287 6.87 6.05 -5.01
N LYS A 288 7.88 5.29 -5.42
CA LYS A 288 9.03 4.92 -4.59
C LYS A 288 10.32 5.51 -5.13
N LEU A 289 11.11 6.15 -4.27
CA LEU A 289 12.51 6.48 -4.54
C LEU A 289 13.39 5.37 -3.96
N LEU A 290 14.16 4.69 -4.81
CA LEU A 290 15.19 3.74 -4.37
C LEU A 290 16.56 4.32 -4.68
N ILE A 291 17.33 4.59 -3.62
CA ILE A 291 18.72 4.99 -3.74
C ILE A 291 19.55 3.72 -3.69
N THR A 292 20.28 3.42 -4.77
CA THR A 292 21.22 2.29 -4.80
C THR A 292 22.63 2.85 -4.70
N GLN A 293 23.10 3.08 -3.47
CA GLN A 293 24.50 3.45 -3.22
C GLN A 293 25.29 2.19 -2.86
N ASN A 294 26.28 1.84 -3.69
CA ASN A 294 27.13 0.66 -3.48
C ASN A 294 28.59 1.01 -3.15
N VAL A 295 28.93 2.29 -2.94
CA VAL A 295 30.32 2.71 -2.67
C VAL A 295 30.44 3.22 -1.24
N THR A 296 30.96 2.37 -0.36
CA THR A 296 31.22 2.69 1.05
C THR A 296 32.64 3.23 1.28
N GLN A 297 33.59 2.92 0.38
CA GLN A 297 34.96 3.43 0.39
C GLN A 297 35.48 3.53 -1.05
N GLN A 298 36.32 4.53 -1.33
CA GLN A 298 37.06 4.64 -2.58
C GLN A 298 38.37 5.41 -2.37
N GLU A 299 39.37 5.14 -3.22
CA GLU A 299 40.66 5.84 -3.26
C GLU A 299 40.49 7.34 -3.55
N GLU A 300 41.42 8.15 -3.03
CA GLU A 300 41.48 9.56 -3.37
C GLU A 300 41.72 9.76 -4.87
N ASN A 301 41.18 10.84 -5.42
CA ASN A 301 41.20 11.17 -6.85
C ASN A 301 40.44 10.20 -7.76
N ALA A 302 39.92 9.08 -7.26
CA ALA A 302 39.06 8.21 -8.03
C ALA A 302 37.66 8.82 -8.19
N GLU A 303 37.01 8.47 -9.29
CA GLU A 303 35.65 8.89 -9.61
C GLU A 303 34.64 7.84 -9.13
N VAL A 304 33.54 8.33 -8.56
CA VAL A 304 32.43 7.54 -8.07
C VAL A 304 31.17 7.97 -8.80
N VAL A 305 30.48 7.00 -9.41
CA VAL A 305 29.17 7.21 -10.03
C VAL A 305 28.09 6.87 -9.01
N TYR A 306 27.26 7.85 -8.69
CA TYR A 306 26.04 7.70 -7.90
C TYR A 306 24.87 7.49 -8.85
N THR A 307 24.03 6.48 -8.59
CA THR A 307 22.83 6.19 -9.39
C THR A 307 21.60 6.12 -8.50
N ASN A 308 20.68 7.06 -8.72
CA ASN A 308 19.38 7.11 -8.07
C ASN A 308 18.31 6.50 -8.99
N LYS A 309 17.51 5.56 -8.48
CA LYS A 309 16.36 4.99 -9.21
C LYS A 309 15.07 5.57 -8.67
N VAL A 310 14.37 6.35 -9.47
CA VAL A 310 13.02 6.82 -9.15
C VAL A 310 12.01 5.90 -9.83
N THR A 311 10.99 5.46 -9.10
CA THR A 311 9.89 4.64 -9.61
C THR A 311 8.57 5.35 -9.36
N ALA A 312 7.84 5.68 -10.42
CA ALA A 312 6.47 6.16 -10.30
C ALA A 312 5.57 4.98 -9.92
N GLY A 313 4.72 5.17 -8.91
CA GLY A 313 3.72 4.19 -8.50
C GLY A 313 2.72 3.96 -9.64
N PRO A 314 1.93 2.87 -9.60
CA PRO A 314 0.96 2.58 -10.64
C PRO A 314 -0.16 3.63 -10.71
N CYS A 315 -0.34 4.43 -9.66
CA CYS A 315 -1.48 5.32 -9.48
C CYS A 315 -1.25 6.81 -9.70
N GLY A 316 -0.07 7.20 -10.18
CA GLY A 316 0.18 8.59 -10.54
C GLY A 316 1.49 8.78 -11.27
N ASN A 317 1.48 9.68 -12.24
CA ASN A 317 2.70 10.18 -12.84
C ASN A 317 3.48 10.99 -11.80
N ILE A 318 4.80 10.94 -11.85
CA ILE A 318 5.64 11.96 -11.23
C ILE A 318 5.85 13.03 -12.29
N VAL A 319 5.36 14.26 -12.06
CA VAL A 319 5.47 15.37 -13.02
C VAL A 319 5.93 16.62 -12.28
N ASN A 320 6.88 17.36 -12.85
CA ASN A 320 7.43 18.59 -12.28
C ASN A 320 8.08 18.43 -10.89
N TYR A 321 8.64 17.26 -10.60
CA TYR A 321 9.46 17.06 -9.41
C TYR A 321 10.92 17.36 -9.71
N LEU A 322 11.64 17.82 -8.68
CA LEU A 322 13.08 18.01 -8.73
C LEU A 322 13.73 17.02 -7.74
N LEU A 323 14.47 16.05 -8.26
CA LEU A 323 15.35 15.21 -7.45
C LEU A 323 16.61 16.01 -7.14
N THR A 324 16.99 16.10 -5.87
CA THR A 324 18.19 16.84 -5.43
C THR A 324 19.08 15.98 -4.56
N ASP A 325 20.39 16.11 -4.72
CA ASP A 325 21.42 15.45 -3.89
C ASP A 325 22.48 16.48 -3.51
N THR A 326 22.82 16.58 -2.22
CA THR A 326 23.78 17.57 -1.71
C THR A 326 25.13 16.93 -1.52
N LEU A 327 26.11 17.38 -2.31
CA LEU A 327 27.45 16.81 -2.30
C LEU A 327 28.23 17.23 -1.04
N PRO A 328 28.75 16.28 -0.24
CA PRO A 328 29.58 16.59 0.93
C PRO A 328 30.89 17.26 0.50
N SER A 329 31.54 18.00 1.40
CA SER A 329 32.74 18.79 1.11
C SER A 329 33.94 17.99 0.62
N ASN A 330 33.97 16.68 0.89
CA ASN A 330 35.06 15.78 0.58
C ASN A 330 35.09 15.26 -0.87
N VAL A 331 34.12 15.64 -1.70
CA VAL A 331 34.09 15.30 -3.12
C VAL A 331 34.05 16.55 -4.01
N THR A 332 34.35 16.39 -5.29
CA THR A 332 34.17 17.43 -6.32
C THR A 332 33.24 16.89 -7.39
N TYR A 333 32.25 17.69 -7.80
CA TYR A 333 31.35 17.34 -8.90
C TYR A 333 32.14 17.16 -10.20
N VAL A 334 31.84 16.09 -10.95
CA VAL A 334 32.44 15.82 -12.26
C VAL A 334 31.40 15.96 -13.37
N SER A 335 30.29 15.23 -13.30
CA SER A 335 29.29 15.19 -14.38
C SER A 335 27.93 14.67 -13.92
N GLY A 336 26.89 14.88 -14.74
CA GLY A 336 25.53 14.36 -14.54
C GLY A 336 24.59 15.30 -13.77
N GLY A 337 23.39 15.51 -14.31
CA GLY A 337 22.40 16.42 -13.74
C GLY A 337 22.81 17.91 -13.84
N THR A 338 22.07 18.76 -13.16
CA THR A 338 22.35 20.20 -13.03
C THR A 338 22.98 20.48 -11.68
N TYR A 339 24.24 20.94 -11.67
CA TYR A 339 24.99 21.23 -10.45
C TYR A 339 24.99 22.72 -10.10
N ASN A 340 24.62 23.04 -8.86
CA ASN A 340 24.78 24.37 -8.28
C ASN A 340 26.01 24.36 -7.35
N SER A 341 27.07 25.09 -7.73
CA SER A 341 28.32 25.13 -6.98
C SER A 341 28.24 25.90 -5.65
N VAL A 342 27.29 26.83 -5.51
CA VAL A 342 27.11 27.61 -4.27
C VAL A 342 26.48 26.75 -3.18
N SER A 343 25.43 26.01 -3.52
CA SER A 343 24.75 25.10 -2.58
C SER A 343 25.33 23.69 -2.56
N ARG A 344 26.23 23.35 -3.49
CA ARG A 344 26.76 21.99 -3.73
C ARG A 344 25.67 20.95 -4.03
N VAL A 345 24.60 21.36 -4.70
CA VAL A 345 23.45 20.48 -5.00
C VAL A 345 23.49 20.04 -6.46
N VAL A 346 23.42 18.73 -6.71
CA VAL A 346 23.10 18.15 -8.01
C VAL A 346 21.59 17.95 -8.09
N SER A 347 20.99 18.25 -9.25
CA SER A 347 19.54 18.18 -9.41
C SER A 347 19.11 17.59 -10.76
N PHE A 348 17.95 16.94 -10.77
CA PHE A 348 17.36 16.34 -11.97
C PHE A 348 15.86 16.65 -12.03
N PRO A 349 15.34 17.18 -13.15
CA PRO A 349 13.90 17.20 -13.37
C PRO A 349 13.40 15.77 -13.55
N VAL A 350 12.36 15.40 -12.80
CA VAL A 350 11.78 14.06 -12.80
C VAL A 350 10.39 14.12 -13.42
N ASN A 351 10.24 13.44 -14.55
CA ASN A 351 8.97 13.22 -15.23
C ASN A 351 8.87 11.74 -15.59
N ILE A 352 8.07 10.98 -14.85
CA ILE A 352 7.94 9.53 -15.01
C ILE A 352 6.46 9.18 -15.07
N THR A 353 6.06 8.52 -16.15
CA THR A 353 4.70 7.98 -16.28
C THR A 353 4.47 6.88 -15.25
N SER A 354 3.25 6.79 -14.70
CA SER A 354 2.88 5.80 -13.70
C SER A 354 3.33 4.37 -14.07
N GLY A 355 3.77 3.61 -13.07
CA GLY A 355 4.27 2.24 -13.23
C GLY A 355 5.67 2.09 -13.83
N ASN A 356 6.35 3.19 -14.21
CA ASN A 356 7.70 3.14 -14.78
C ASN A 356 8.78 3.54 -13.77
N SER A 357 10.03 3.18 -14.09
CA SER A 357 11.22 3.63 -13.37
C SER A 357 12.20 4.35 -14.29
N GLN A 358 12.95 5.30 -13.74
CA GLN A 358 14.06 5.96 -14.43
C GLN A 358 15.28 6.07 -13.51
N LEU A 359 16.47 5.97 -14.11
CA LEU A 359 17.75 6.15 -13.43
C LEU A 359 18.26 7.59 -13.63
N TYR A 360 18.78 8.18 -12.56
CA TYR A 360 19.42 9.49 -12.54
C TYR A 360 20.80 9.33 -11.94
N SER A 361 21.84 9.54 -12.74
CA SER A 361 23.22 9.33 -12.28
C SER A 361 24.05 10.60 -12.36
N PHE A 362 24.96 10.76 -11.41
CA PHE A 362 25.99 11.79 -11.41
C PHE A 362 27.31 11.21 -10.93
N THR A 363 28.40 11.82 -11.35
CA THR A 363 29.76 11.43 -11.04
C THR A 363 30.40 12.49 -10.16
N VAL A 364 31.09 12.05 -9.12
CA VAL A 364 31.95 12.90 -8.30
C VAL A 364 33.35 12.30 -8.24
N ARG A 365 34.33 13.13 -7.93
CA ARG A 365 35.69 12.72 -7.64
C ARG A 365 35.96 12.86 -6.16
N ILE A 366 36.60 11.85 -5.54
CA ILE A 366 37.07 11.97 -4.16
C ILE A 366 38.21 12.99 -4.14
N ASN A 367 38.09 14.02 -3.31
CA ASN A 367 39.12 15.07 -3.24
C ASN A 367 40.42 14.49 -2.67
N ASN A 368 41.54 14.99 -3.16
CA ASN A 368 42.85 14.69 -2.57
C ASN A 368 42.90 15.21 -1.13
N GLY A 369 43.43 14.41 -0.20
CA GLY A 369 43.52 14.76 1.22
C GLY A 369 42.22 14.65 2.01
N THR A 370 41.21 13.91 1.51
CA THR A 370 39.94 13.66 2.20
C THR A 370 39.78 12.22 2.70
N TYR A 371 40.91 11.55 2.89
CA TYR A 371 41.03 10.34 3.68
C TYR A 371 40.77 10.54 5.18
N PHE A 372 40.29 9.47 5.82
CA PHE A 372 40.47 9.34 7.26
C PHE A 372 41.98 9.12 7.50
N PRO A 373 42.65 10.00 8.29
CA PRO A 373 44.07 9.84 8.53
C PRO A 373 44.35 8.46 9.12
N PRO A 374 45.36 7.72 8.61
CA PRO A 374 45.74 6.47 9.21
C PRO A 374 46.15 6.77 10.64
N VAL A 375 45.53 6.06 11.58
CA VAL A 375 45.99 6.07 12.96
C VAL A 375 47.09 5.04 13.04
N ASN A 376 48.27 5.45 13.51
CA ASN A 376 49.30 4.49 13.83
C ASN A 376 48.85 3.71 15.07
N LEU A 377 48.37 2.48 14.85
CA LEU A 377 47.90 1.62 15.94
C LEU A 377 49.06 0.98 16.69
N PHE A 378 50.16 0.71 15.99
CA PHE A 378 51.33 0.05 16.55
C PHE A 378 52.57 0.45 15.76
N GLU A 379 53.54 1.03 16.46
CA GLU A 379 54.89 1.25 15.95
C GLU A 379 55.85 0.33 16.66
N ASP A 380 56.57 -0.47 15.89
CA ASP A 380 57.59 -1.37 16.43
C ASP A 380 58.90 -0.62 16.61
N ASN A 381 59.01 0.12 17.72
CA ASN A 381 60.26 0.76 18.07
C ASN A 381 61.25 -0.32 18.54
N VAL A 382 62.38 -0.48 17.85
CA VAL A 382 63.46 -1.40 18.23
C VAL A 382 64.61 -0.58 18.84
N PRO A 383 64.57 -0.27 20.14
CA PRO A 383 65.50 0.69 20.75
C PRO A 383 66.90 0.12 21.02
N ASN A 384 67.08 -1.19 20.87
CA ASN A 384 68.29 -1.89 21.27
C ASN A 384 68.69 -2.93 20.22
N SER A 385 69.95 -3.38 20.27
CA SER A 385 70.53 -4.38 19.38
C SER A 385 70.08 -5.81 19.69
N SER A 386 68.86 -6.01 20.19
CA SER A 386 68.27 -7.32 20.47
C SER A 386 66.78 -7.33 20.15
N ILE A 387 66.22 -8.51 19.91
CA ILE A 387 64.77 -8.65 19.79
C ILE A 387 64.14 -8.45 21.16
N SER A 388 63.15 -7.55 21.24
CA SER A 388 62.42 -7.29 22.48
C SER A 388 61.75 -8.56 22.99
N SER A 389 61.64 -8.72 24.32
CA SER A 389 61.00 -9.89 24.94
C SER A 389 59.52 -10.06 24.58
N GLY A 390 58.87 -9.02 24.04
CA GLY A 390 57.51 -9.10 23.51
C GLY A 390 57.42 -9.78 22.14
N TRP A 391 58.55 -10.02 21.48
CA TRP A 391 58.64 -10.63 20.17
C TRP A 391 59.44 -11.92 20.22
N GLN A 392 58.96 -12.95 19.53
CA GLN A 392 59.57 -14.25 19.40
C GLN A 392 59.91 -14.50 17.94
N ALA A 393 61.21 -14.58 17.66
CA ALA A 393 61.70 -14.95 16.36
C ALA A 393 61.86 -16.47 16.24
N THR A 394 61.26 -17.06 15.21
CA THR A 394 61.40 -18.49 14.90
C THR A 394 61.84 -18.66 13.46
N SER A 395 62.71 -19.63 13.23
CA SER A 395 63.13 -20.02 11.88
C SER A 395 63.20 -21.53 11.75
N THR A 396 62.98 -22.01 10.54
CA THR A 396 63.21 -23.41 10.16
C THR A 396 64.69 -23.69 9.84
N THR A 397 65.51 -22.64 9.77
CA THR A 397 66.97 -22.72 9.57
C THR A 397 67.70 -22.03 10.73
N SER A 398 69.04 -22.04 10.69
CA SER A 398 69.86 -21.36 11.71
C SER A 398 69.83 -19.83 11.60
N THR A 399 69.38 -19.29 10.47
CA THR A 399 69.21 -17.84 10.25
C THR A 399 67.91 -17.41 10.90
N ASN A 400 67.93 -16.40 11.75
CA ASN A 400 66.74 -15.91 12.45
C ASN A 400 66.67 -14.39 12.34
N TRP A 401 65.49 -13.83 12.62
CA TRP A 401 65.35 -12.39 12.78
C TRP A 401 66.37 -11.88 13.80
N VAL A 402 66.97 -10.73 13.50
CA VAL A 402 67.88 -10.01 14.37
C VAL A 402 67.43 -8.55 14.49
N SER A 403 67.93 -7.86 15.50
CA SER A 403 67.86 -6.40 15.53
C SER A 403 69.13 -5.84 14.89
N ASP A 404 68.99 -5.02 13.86
CA ASP A 404 70.09 -4.47 13.07
C ASP A 404 69.97 -2.95 12.93
N ASN A 405 71.12 -2.26 12.97
CA ASN A 405 71.23 -0.81 12.74
C ASN A 405 71.83 -0.45 11.37
N ALA A 406 72.28 -1.43 10.59
CA ALA A 406 72.86 -1.19 9.28
C ALA A 406 71.82 -0.71 8.26
N THR A 407 70.55 -1.07 8.44
CA THR A 407 69.42 -0.74 7.55
C THR A 407 68.13 -0.38 8.32
N SER A 408 68.22 0.46 9.35
CA SER A 408 67.04 0.95 10.09
C SER A 408 66.40 2.18 9.42
N TYR A 409 65.08 2.14 9.16
CA TYR A 409 64.33 3.32 8.69
C TYR A 409 64.00 4.30 9.83
N SER A 410 63.83 3.78 11.06
CA SER A 410 63.64 4.55 12.30
C SER A 410 64.79 4.23 13.29
N PRO A 411 65.47 5.24 13.88
CA PRO A 411 66.62 4.99 14.76
C PRO A 411 66.24 4.35 16.11
N PRO A 412 67.12 3.54 16.74
CA PRO A 412 68.47 3.18 16.31
C PRO A 412 68.62 1.78 15.68
N TYR A 413 67.60 0.91 15.70
CA TYR A 413 67.63 -0.43 15.11
C TYR A 413 66.29 -0.77 14.45
N ALA A 414 66.26 -1.82 13.63
CA ALA A 414 65.05 -2.42 13.06
C ALA A 414 65.15 -3.95 13.11
N TYR A 415 64.00 -4.63 13.08
CA TYR A 415 63.99 -6.08 12.89
C TYR A 415 64.38 -6.42 11.45
N PHE A 416 65.34 -7.31 11.31
CA PHE A 416 65.92 -7.70 10.04
C PHE A 416 65.98 -9.21 9.93
N ALA A 417 65.52 -9.74 8.81
CA ALA A 417 65.69 -11.12 8.39
C ALA A 417 66.61 -11.14 7.17
N GLY A 418 67.76 -11.81 7.30
CA GLY A 418 68.70 -11.95 6.20
C GLY A 418 68.17 -12.93 5.15
N ASN A 419 68.50 -12.74 3.87
CA ASN A 419 68.10 -13.68 2.82
C ASN A 419 69.03 -14.92 2.86
N PRO A 420 68.55 -16.12 3.21
CA PRO A 420 69.38 -17.31 3.21
C PRO A 420 69.48 -17.92 1.80
N ASP A 421 70.58 -18.62 1.52
CA ASP A 421 70.78 -19.36 0.26
C ASP A 421 69.94 -20.66 0.16
N VAL A 422 69.11 -20.92 1.17
CA VAL A 422 68.21 -22.06 1.28
C VAL A 422 66.79 -21.58 1.58
N THR A 423 65.78 -22.33 1.19
CA THR A 423 64.39 -22.01 1.57
C THR A 423 64.24 -22.07 3.08
N SER A 424 63.78 -20.97 3.68
CA SER A 424 63.57 -20.81 5.13
C SER A 424 62.25 -20.11 5.38
N ASP A 425 61.44 -20.67 6.28
CA ASP A 425 60.34 -19.97 6.92
C ASP A 425 60.87 -19.22 8.15
N GLU A 426 60.99 -17.89 8.05
CA GLU A 426 61.35 -17.01 9.16
C GLU A 426 60.13 -16.22 9.63
N ARG A 427 59.87 -16.22 10.94
CA ARG A 427 58.70 -15.56 11.55
C ARG A 427 59.13 -14.73 12.74
N LEU A 428 58.48 -13.59 12.91
CA LEU A 428 58.55 -12.77 14.11
C LEU A 428 57.14 -12.64 14.68
N LEU A 429 56.93 -13.14 15.90
CA LEU A 429 55.61 -13.33 16.51
C LEU A 429 55.52 -12.50 17.79
N THR A 430 54.43 -11.76 18.00
CA THR A 430 54.13 -11.13 19.29
C THR A 430 52.89 -11.78 19.90
N THR A 431 52.92 -12.00 21.21
CA THR A 431 51.73 -12.40 21.98
C THR A 431 51.12 -11.22 22.73
N ALA A 432 51.66 -10.01 22.55
CA ALA A 432 51.09 -8.81 23.14
C ALA A 432 49.82 -8.42 22.37
N ASP A 433 48.74 -8.15 23.09
CA ASP A 433 47.49 -7.71 22.50
C ASP A 433 47.65 -6.33 21.86
N ILE A 434 47.37 -6.22 20.56
CA ILE A 434 47.30 -4.95 19.84
C ILE A 434 45.83 -4.53 19.77
N ALA A 435 45.46 -3.48 20.52
CA ALA A 435 44.08 -2.98 20.55
C ALA A 435 43.70 -2.30 19.22
N LEU A 436 42.74 -2.87 18.49
CA LEU A 436 42.31 -2.37 17.18
C LEU A 436 41.14 -1.35 17.25
N GLY A 437 40.61 -1.08 18.44
CA GLY A 437 39.41 -0.25 18.64
C GLY A 437 38.10 -0.98 18.34
N ALA A 438 36.96 -0.33 18.63
CA ALA A 438 35.61 -0.93 18.50
C ALA A 438 35.10 -1.06 17.05
N THR A 439 35.76 -0.39 16.10
CA THR A 439 35.45 -0.41 14.65
C THR A 439 36.76 -0.34 13.88
N PRO A 440 37.50 -1.46 13.78
CA PRO A 440 38.85 -1.44 13.22
C PRO A 440 38.79 -1.14 11.70
N PRO A 441 39.51 -0.12 11.20
CA PRO A 441 39.61 0.13 9.77
C PRO A 441 40.40 -0.99 9.08
N ASN A 442 40.39 -1.01 7.74
CA ASN A 442 41.28 -1.87 6.97
C ASN A 442 42.74 -1.63 7.39
N LEU A 443 43.43 -2.69 7.82
CA LEU A 443 44.83 -2.63 8.24
C LEU A 443 45.73 -2.61 7.00
N SER A 444 46.65 -1.64 6.95
CA SER A 444 47.76 -1.62 6.00
C SER A 444 49.07 -1.68 6.76
N PHE A 445 50.03 -2.45 6.24
CA PHE A 445 51.35 -2.63 6.83
C PHE A 445 52.39 -1.97 5.94
N GLY A 446 53.16 -1.03 6.49
CA GLY A 446 54.27 -0.38 5.79
C GLY A 446 55.60 -1.05 6.13
N THR A 447 56.31 -1.56 5.12
CA THR A 447 57.70 -2.05 5.26
C THR A 447 58.63 -1.23 4.37
N GLY A 448 59.69 -0.64 4.93
CA GLY A 448 60.72 0.03 4.15
C GLY A 448 61.55 -0.96 3.35
N LEU A 449 61.48 -0.90 2.01
CA LEU A 449 62.39 -1.50 1.01
C LEU A 449 62.89 -2.95 1.26
N PHE A 450 62.07 -3.89 0.78
CA PHE A 450 62.35 -5.18 0.11
C PHE A 450 61.74 -6.46 0.73
N ARG A 451 60.97 -7.14 -0.14
CA ARG A 451 60.46 -8.53 -0.17
C ARG A 451 59.85 -9.14 1.11
N LYS A 452 58.51 -9.01 1.15
CA LYS A 452 57.50 -9.94 1.70
C LYS A 452 58.01 -11.16 2.49
N VAL A 453 57.65 -11.24 3.77
CA VAL A 453 56.78 -12.31 4.30
C VAL A 453 55.84 -11.70 5.34
N LEU A 454 54.54 -11.78 5.07
CA LEU A 454 53.43 -11.47 5.97
C LEU A 454 52.81 -12.81 6.38
N THR A 455 52.55 -13.05 7.65
CA THR A 455 51.41 -13.91 8.02
C THR A 455 50.86 -13.57 9.40
N MET A 456 49.66 -13.01 9.43
CA MET A 456 48.69 -13.31 10.49
C MET A 456 47.32 -13.49 9.86
N ALA A 457 46.75 -14.68 10.05
CA ALA A 457 45.40 -15.01 9.62
C ALA A 457 44.41 -14.41 10.63
N VAL A 458 43.54 -13.52 10.16
CA VAL A 458 42.31 -13.18 10.86
C VAL A 458 41.17 -13.79 10.05
N LEU A 459 40.67 -14.94 10.50
CA LEU A 459 39.42 -15.53 10.06
C LEU A 459 38.29 -14.83 10.84
N TRP A 460 37.36 -14.19 10.12
CA TRP A 460 36.01 -13.96 10.62
C TRP A 460 35.01 -14.63 9.66
N LYS A 461 33.97 -15.23 10.24
CA LYS A 461 32.78 -15.71 9.51
C LYS A 461 31.99 -14.54 8.94
#